data_AF-Q0YP61-F1
#
_entry.id   AF-Q0YP61-F1
#
_cell.length_a   1.000
_cell.length_b   1.000
_cell.length_c   1.000
_cell.angle_alpha   90.00
_cell.angle_beta   90.00
_cell.angle_gamma   90.00
#
_symmetry.space_group_name_H-M   'P 1'
#
loop_
_entity.id
_entity.type
_entity.pdbx_description
1 polymer ?
#
loop_
_entity_poly.entity_id
_entity_poly.type
_entity_poly.pdbx_seq_one_letter_code
_entity_poly.pdbx_strand_id
1 'polypeptide(L)'
;DDLAWAEPSPVISAAFARFAQVIEKHGAMALSTEVRNAVHAAVQNWNGSDPDMHNLWCEEAIANLTETDKSAGRLALLTALAPWRVDKTVVKAFSSSFPGDERLIAALAWSSFEAAKRTGSWL
;
A
#
# COMPACT_ATOMS: atom_id res chain seq x y z
N ASP A 1 9.21 5.88 15.68
CA ASP A 1 8.83 4.47 15.50
C ASP A 1 7.41 4.45 14.97
N ASP A 2 7.06 3.56 14.05
CA ASP A 2 5.79 3.66 13.29
C ASP A 2 4.55 3.20 14.09
N LEU A 3 4.76 2.44 15.16
CA LEU A 3 3.71 1.88 16.01
C LEU A 3 3.92 2.15 17.52
N ALA A 4 4.77 3.12 17.90
CA ALA A 4 5.03 3.46 19.31
C ALA A 4 3.76 3.87 20.07
N TRP A 5 2.77 4.46 19.40
CA TRP A 5 1.48 4.82 20.00
C TRP A 5 0.76 3.61 20.64
N ALA A 6 1.06 2.37 20.22
CA ALA A 6 0.47 1.16 20.76
C ALA A 6 1.16 0.64 22.03
N GLU A 7 2.36 1.14 22.36
CA GLU A 7 3.18 0.69 23.50
C GLU A 7 2.45 0.72 24.86
N PRO A 8 1.63 1.75 25.19
CA PRO A 8 0.94 1.80 26.48
C PRO A 8 -0.04 0.64 26.75
N SER A 9 -0.43 -0.10 25.70
CA SER A 9 -1.33 -1.26 25.81
C SER A 9 -0.68 -2.52 25.25
N PRO A 10 -0.25 -3.47 26.11
CA PRO A 10 0.39 -4.71 25.66
C PRO A 10 -0.48 -5.55 24.71
N VAL A 11 -1.81 -5.50 24.88
CA VAL A 11 -2.75 -6.21 24.01
C VAL A 11 -2.76 -5.61 22.60
N ILE A 12 -2.79 -4.28 22.49
CA ILE A 12 -2.80 -3.58 21.20
C ILE A 12 -1.44 -3.74 20.52
N SER A 13 -0.34 -3.52 21.25
CA SER A 13 1.02 -3.71 20.74
C SER A 13 1.21 -5.12 20.17
N ALA A 14 0.82 -6.15 20.91
CA ALA A 14 0.94 -7.53 20.44
C ALA A 14 0.02 -7.86 19.25
N ALA A 15 -1.15 -7.23 19.14
CA ALA A 15 -2.03 -7.40 17.99
C ALA A 15 -1.42 -6.79 16.72
N PHE A 16 -0.93 -5.54 16.81
CA PHE A 16 -0.29 -4.86 15.68
C PHE A 16 1.03 -5.51 15.25
N ALA A 17 1.84 -6.02 16.19
CA ALA A 17 3.05 -6.77 15.86
C ALA A 17 2.75 -8.03 15.02
N ARG A 18 1.73 -8.80 15.40
CA ARG A 18 1.30 -9.99 14.64
C ARG A 18 0.73 -9.60 13.27
N PHE A 19 -0.10 -8.55 13.25
CA PHE A 19 -0.68 -8.05 12.00
C PHE A 19 0.40 -7.58 11.03
N ALA A 20 1.38 -6.79 11.49
CA ALA A 20 2.50 -6.31 10.70
C ALA A 20 3.29 -7.46 10.08
N GLN A 21 3.58 -8.51 10.86
CA GLN A 21 4.29 -9.68 10.36
C GLN A 21 3.52 -10.43 9.26
N VAL A 22 2.20 -10.63 9.44
CA VAL A 22 1.36 -11.33 8.47
C VAL A 22 1.20 -10.50 7.19
N ILE A 23 0.92 -9.21 7.34
CA ILE A 23 0.72 -8.31 6.20
C ILE A 23 1.99 -8.14 5.37
N GLU A 24 3.17 -8.02 5.99
CA GLU A 24 4.42 -7.94 5.23
C GLU A 24 4.65 -9.23 4.42
N LYS A 25 4.43 -10.40 5.02
CA LYS A 25 4.56 -11.68 4.33
C LYS A 25 3.61 -11.76 3.12
N HIS A 26 2.32 -11.47 3.32
CA HIS A 26 1.34 -11.56 2.24
C HIS A 26 1.52 -10.46 1.19
N GLY A 27 1.97 -9.27 1.58
CA GLY A 27 2.34 -8.19 0.68
C GLY A 27 3.50 -8.57 -0.23
N ALA A 28 4.54 -9.19 0.31
CA ALA A 28 5.69 -9.69 -0.48
C ALA A 28 5.31 -10.84 -1.44
N MET A 29 4.28 -11.62 -1.13
CA MET A 29 3.74 -12.62 -2.05
C MET A 29 2.83 -12.00 -3.13
N ALA A 30 2.14 -10.92 -2.80
CA ALA A 30 1.17 -10.27 -3.68
C ALA A 30 1.80 -9.29 -4.67
N LEU A 31 2.84 -8.57 -4.26
CA LEU A 31 3.44 -7.47 -5.01
C LEU A 31 4.93 -7.74 -5.26
N SER A 32 5.41 -7.41 -6.46
CA SER A 32 6.84 -7.48 -6.77
C SER A 32 7.64 -6.53 -5.86
N THR A 33 8.94 -6.77 -5.75
CA THR A 33 9.83 -5.91 -4.95
C THR A 33 9.84 -4.48 -5.52
N GLU A 34 9.79 -4.35 -6.84
CA GLU A 34 9.77 -3.07 -7.55
C GLU A 34 8.50 -2.26 -7.22
N VAL A 35 7.33 -2.92 -7.19
CA VAL A 35 6.08 -2.29 -6.77
C VAL A 35 6.14 -1.86 -5.30
N ARG A 36 6.60 -2.74 -4.41
CA ARG A 36 6.70 -2.41 -2.97
C ARG A 36 7.66 -1.25 -2.73
N ASN A 37 8.78 -1.20 -3.44
CA ASN A 37 9.73 -0.09 -3.37
C ASN A 37 9.11 1.23 -3.84
N ALA A 38 8.35 1.23 -4.93
CA ALA A 38 7.65 2.42 -5.43
C ALA A 38 6.62 2.94 -4.41
N VAL A 39 5.83 2.04 -3.82
CA VAL A 39 4.86 2.39 -2.78
C VAL A 39 5.56 2.93 -1.54
N HIS A 40 6.61 2.26 -1.07
CA HIS A 40 7.37 2.72 0.09
C HIS A 40 7.97 4.10 -0.15
N ALA A 41 8.60 4.34 -1.31
CA ALA A 41 9.14 5.66 -1.66
C ALA A 41 8.06 6.75 -1.68
N ALA A 42 6.89 6.46 -2.27
CA ALA A 42 5.77 7.40 -2.29
C ALA A 42 5.22 7.69 -0.88
N VAL A 43 5.03 6.67 -0.06
CA VAL A 43 4.53 6.79 1.33
C VAL A 43 5.52 7.53 2.23
N GLN A 44 6.83 7.28 2.09
CA GLN A 44 7.83 8.00 2.88
C GLN A 44 7.87 9.50 2.56
N ASN A 45 7.70 9.86 1.27
CA ASN A 45 7.63 11.25 0.83
C ASN A 45 6.29 11.92 1.11
N TRP A 46 5.25 11.15 1.42
CA TRP A 46 3.94 11.66 1.77
C TRP A 46 3.95 12.30 3.17
N ASN A 47 3.29 13.45 3.28
CA ASN A 47 3.21 14.29 4.48
C ASN A 47 1.79 14.38 5.06
N GLY A 48 0.85 13.58 4.56
CA GLY A 48 -0.54 13.60 5.01
C GLY A 48 -1.48 14.48 4.18
N SER A 49 -0.95 15.28 3.23
CA SER A 49 -1.81 16.08 2.35
C SER A 49 -2.56 15.21 1.34
N ASP A 50 -3.75 15.64 0.94
CA ASP A 50 -4.52 14.96 -0.12
C ASP A 50 -3.69 14.96 -1.43
N PRO A 51 -3.43 13.80 -2.04
CA PRO A 51 -2.68 13.76 -3.29
C PRO A 51 -3.44 14.44 -4.43
N ASP A 52 -2.78 15.38 -5.10
CA ASP A 52 -3.35 16.24 -6.14
C ASP A 52 -4.26 15.50 -7.16
N MET A 53 -5.30 16.19 -7.64
CA MET A 53 -6.34 15.63 -8.52
C MET A 53 -5.79 14.95 -9.79
N HIS A 54 -4.65 15.40 -10.32
CA HIS A 54 -4.20 15.07 -11.67
C HIS A 54 -3.56 13.68 -11.87
N ASN A 55 -3.46 12.82 -10.83
CA ASN A 55 -2.87 11.46 -10.91
C ASN A 55 -1.40 11.38 -11.36
N LEU A 56 -0.76 12.49 -11.73
CA LEU A 56 0.61 12.55 -12.22
C LEU A 56 1.58 11.85 -11.27
N TRP A 57 1.47 12.11 -9.98
CA TRP A 57 2.30 11.46 -8.95
C TRP A 57 2.21 9.93 -8.99
N CYS A 58 1.03 9.37 -9.26
CA CYS A 58 0.83 7.93 -9.27
C CYS A 58 1.46 7.30 -10.51
N GLU A 59 1.29 7.94 -11.67
CA GLU A 59 1.86 7.47 -12.93
C GLU A 59 3.39 7.63 -12.96
N GLU A 60 3.91 8.72 -12.40
CA GLU A 60 5.35 8.96 -12.24
C GLU A 60 6.01 7.91 -11.34
N ALA A 61 5.38 7.58 -10.20
CA ALA A 61 5.88 6.58 -9.26
C ALA A 61 6.01 5.17 -9.86
N ILE A 62 5.22 4.86 -10.90
CA ILE A 62 5.21 3.55 -11.57
C ILE A 62 5.79 3.57 -12.99
N ALA A 63 6.32 4.71 -13.45
CA ALA A 63 6.73 4.90 -14.83
C ALA A 63 7.74 3.85 -15.31
N ASN A 64 8.65 3.45 -14.42
CA ASN A 64 9.73 2.49 -14.71
C ASN A 64 9.34 1.01 -14.49
N LEU A 65 8.11 0.73 -14.07
CA LEU A 65 7.63 -0.63 -13.87
C LEU A 65 7.26 -1.30 -15.20
N THR A 66 7.24 -2.63 -15.20
CA THR A 66 6.65 -3.39 -16.31
C THR A 66 5.15 -3.10 -16.42
N GLU A 67 4.52 -3.31 -17.58
CA GLU A 67 3.08 -3.07 -17.73
C GLU A 67 2.22 -3.86 -16.74
N THR A 68 2.61 -5.11 -16.46
CA THR A 68 1.99 -5.95 -15.42
C THR A 68 2.12 -5.29 -14.05
N ASP A 69 3.32 -4.86 -13.68
CA ASP A 69 3.57 -4.23 -12.37
C ASP A 69 2.98 -2.82 -12.26
N LYS A 70 2.78 -2.09 -13.35
CA LYS A 70 2.06 -0.82 -13.34
C LYS A 70 0.62 -0.98 -12.85
N SER A 71 -0.05 -2.08 -13.23
CA SER A 71 -1.42 -2.35 -12.73
C SER A 71 -1.44 -2.59 -11.22
N ALA A 72 -0.45 -3.32 -10.68
CA ALA A 72 -0.27 -3.56 -9.26
C ALA A 72 0.15 -2.31 -8.49
N GLY A 73 1.12 -1.57 -9.01
CA GLY A 73 1.60 -0.32 -8.45
C GLY A 73 0.51 0.73 -8.35
N ARG A 74 -0.32 0.89 -9.40
CA ARG A 74 -1.45 1.82 -9.38
C ARG A 74 -2.48 1.44 -8.32
N LEU A 75 -2.88 0.17 -8.24
CA LEU A 75 -3.79 -0.30 -7.18
C LEU A 75 -3.22 -0.02 -5.79
N ALA A 76 -1.95 -0.36 -5.57
CA ALA A 76 -1.28 -0.22 -4.28
C ALA A 76 -1.14 1.25 -3.85
N LEU A 77 -0.65 2.11 -4.75
CA LEU A 77 -0.46 3.54 -4.50
C LEU A 77 -1.78 4.26 -4.22
N LEU A 78 -2.81 4.01 -5.02
CA LEU A 78 -4.13 4.57 -4.77
C LEU A 78 -4.70 4.07 -3.44
N THR A 79 -4.55 2.80 -3.11
CA THR A 79 -5.03 2.27 -1.82
C THR A 79 -4.33 2.93 -0.63
N ALA A 80 -3.02 3.18 -0.73
CA ALA A 80 -2.24 3.80 0.32
C ALA A 80 -2.59 5.29 0.50
N LEU A 81 -2.66 6.06 -0.59
CA LEU A 81 -2.64 7.53 -0.54
C LEU A 81 -3.96 8.19 -0.96
N ALA A 82 -4.77 7.52 -1.78
CA ALA A 82 -6.04 8.04 -2.29
C ALA A 82 -7.10 6.93 -2.46
N PRO A 83 -7.46 6.20 -1.38
CA PRO A 83 -8.29 4.98 -1.48
C PRO A 83 -9.67 5.24 -2.09
N TRP A 84 -10.19 6.47 -1.97
CA TRP A 84 -11.43 6.93 -2.59
C TRP A 84 -11.40 6.93 -4.14
N ARG A 85 -10.21 6.82 -4.75
CA ARG A 85 -10.01 6.70 -6.20
C ARG A 85 -9.91 5.27 -6.70
N VAL A 86 -9.91 4.28 -5.81
CA VAL A 86 -9.92 2.87 -6.21
C VAL A 86 -11.30 2.54 -6.76
N ASP A 87 -11.38 2.41 -8.09
CA ASP A 87 -12.62 2.10 -8.79
C ASP A 87 -12.59 0.71 -9.45
N LYS A 88 -13.69 0.37 -10.13
CA LYS A 88 -13.84 -0.91 -10.84
C LYS A 88 -12.78 -1.12 -11.92
N THR A 89 -12.28 -0.04 -12.53
CA THR A 89 -11.28 -0.12 -13.61
C THR A 89 -9.91 -0.48 -13.03
N VAL A 90 -9.53 0.12 -11.90
CA VAL A 90 -8.27 -0.19 -11.19
C VAL A 90 -8.28 -1.65 -10.72
N VAL A 91 -9.37 -2.10 -10.10
CA VAL A 91 -9.51 -3.48 -9.63
C VAL A 91 -9.48 -4.48 -10.80
N LYS A 92 -10.17 -4.17 -11.91
CA LYS A 92 -10.19 -5.03 -13.10
C LYS A 92 -8.81 -5.12 -13.76
N ALA A 93 -8.08 -4.00 -13.85
CA ALA A 93 -6.74 -3.97 -14.43
C ALA A 93 -5.77 -4.88 -13.66
N PHE A 94 -5.79 -4.80 -12.33
CA PHE A 94 -5.02 -5.71 -11.47
C PHE A 94 -5.44 -7.17 -11.68
N SER A 95 -6.74 -7.45 -11.60
CA SER A 95 -7.28 -8.82 -11.65
C SER A 95 -7.07 -9.50 -13.01
N SER A 96 -6.85 -8.72 -14.07
CA SER A 96 -6.55 -9.25 -15.41
C SER A 96 -5.17 -9.90 -15.49
N SER A 97 -4.21 -9.42 -14.69
CA SER A 97 -2.84 -9.94 -14.61
C SER A 97 -2.66 -10.90 -13.43
N PHE A 98 -3.49 -10.76 -12.40
CA PHE A 98 -3.35 -11.44 -11.12
C PHE A 98 -4.71 -12.02 -10.69
N PRO A 99 -5.08 -13.22 -11.17
CA PRO A 99 -6.37 -13.81 -10.86
C PRO A 99 -6.48 -14.23 -9.39
N GLY A 100 -7.67 -14.03 -8.81
CA GLY A 100 -8.02 -14.46 -7.46
C GLY A 100 -8.01 -13.32 -6.43
N ASP A 101 -9.02 -13.34 -5.54
CA ASP A 101 -9.24 -12.27 -4.56
C ASP A 101 -8.20 -12.26 -3.44
N GLU A 102 -7.56 -13.40 -3.14
CA GLU A 102 -6.54 -13.49 -2.08
C GLU A 102 -5.39 -12.50 -2.35
N ARG A 103 -4.91 -12.45 -3.60
CA ARG A 103 -3.82 -11.58 -4.00
C ARG A 103 -4.23 -10.10 -4.00
N LEU A 104 -5.47 -9.83 -4.42
CA LEU A 104 -6.06 -8.50 -4.38
C LEU A 104 -6.15 -7.99 -2.93
N ILE A 105 -6.75 -8.76 -2.03
CA ILE A 105 -6.90 -8.39 -0.62
C ILE A 105 -5.54 -8.23 0.06
N ALA A 106 -4.58 -9.11 -0.20
CA ALA A 106 -3.23 -8.99 0.33
C ALA A 106 -2.53 -7.70 -0.12
N ALA A 107 -2.64 -7.33 -1.39
CA ALA A 107 -2.11 -6.07 -1.91
C ALA A 107 -2.77 -4.86 -1.24
N LEU A 108 -4.10 -4.84 -1.16
CA LEU A 108 -4.85 -3.75 -0.53
C LEU A 108 -4.50 -3.58 0.95
N ALA A 109 -4.43 -4.69 1.69
CA ALA A 109 -4.14 -4.68 3.12
C ALA A 109 -2.70 -4.24 3.41
N TRP A 110 -1.73 -4.68 2.59
CA TRP A 110 -0.35 -4.21 2.70
C TRP A 110 -0.23 -2.71 2.41
N SER A 111 -0.83 -2.25 1.31
CA SER A 111 -0.74 -0.84 0.91
C SER A 111 -1.40 0.12 1.90
N SER A 112 -2.57 -0.20 2.43
CA SER A 112 -3.21 0.64 3.45
C SER A 112 -2.42 0.65 4.76
N PHE A 113 -1.77 -0.47 5.10
CA PHE A 113 -0.94 -0.57 6.30
C PHE A 113 0.36 0.22 6.20
N GLU A 114 1.00 0.31 5.02
CA GLU A 114 2.14 1.21 4.81
C GLU A 114 1.78 2.67 5.13
N ALA A 115 0.61 3.13 4.66
CA ALA A 115 0.12 4.47 4.98
C ALA A 115 -0.17 4.61 6.49
N ALA A 116 -0.76 3.59 7.14
CA ALA A 116 -1.02 3.60 8.58
C ALA A 116 0.27 3.66 9.43
N LYS A 117 1.34 2.95 9.02
CA LYS A 117 2.66 3.06 9.66
C LYS A 117 3.24 4.46 9.51
N ARG A 118 3.10 5.06 8.32
CA ARG A 118 3.57 6.42 8.08
C ARG A 118 2.84 7.43 8.97
N THR A 119 1.52 7.36 9.06
CA THR A 119 0.75 8.26 9.93
C THR A 119 1.04 8.01 11.41
N GLY A 120 1.17 6.74 11.81
CA GLY A 120 1.55 6.35 13.16
C GLY A 120 2.93 6.89 13.58
N SER A 121 3.85 7.07 12.65
CA SER A 121 5.17 7.68 12.91
C SER A 121 5.14 9.17 13.27
N TRP A 122 4.00 9.84 13.09
CA TRP A 122 3.81 11.25 13.44
C TRP A 122 3.21 11.45 14.84
N LEU A 123 2.78 10.36 15.49
CA LEU A 123 2.21 10.35 16.84
C LEU A 123 3.31 10.19 17.89
#